data_AF-A0A419PTN3-F1
#
_entry.id   AF-A0A419PTN3-F1
#
_cell.length_a   1.000
_cell.length_b   1.000
_cell.length_c   1.000
_cell.angle_alpha   90.00
_cell.angle_beta   90.00
_cell.angle_gamma   90.00
#
_symmetry.space_group_name_H-M   'P 1'
#
loop_
_entity.id
_entity.type
_entity.pdbx_description
1 polymer ?
#
loop_
_entity_poly.entity_id
_entity_poly.type
_entity_poly.pdbx_seq_one_letter_code
_entity_poly.pdbx_strand_id
1 'polypeptide(L)'
;MMCHLTLSMMIYVVLVAVLVFNTPEVSTDMGQGNNASPALRFGQLNNAIAPRNRTCPDRRSTCRLNQTCCPLPIHGYGCCPFPNATCCSDRLHCCPYKTYCDPYGRCVNMDKTLHPPLNKVVYGTLRKQMLLEKAKNVAGVK
;
A
#
# COMPACT_ATOMS: atom_id res chain seq x y z
N MET A 1 -6.63 4.07 64.63
CA MET A 1 -7.33 4.20 63.32
C MET A 1 -6.35 4.57 62.19
N MET A 2 -5.26 3.81 61.98
CA MET A 2 -4.26 4.10 60.93
C MET A 2 -3.88 2.89 60.05
N CYS A 3 -4.34 1.67 60.38
CA CYS A 3 -4.01 0.45 59.60
C CYS A 3 -4.99 0.12 58.46
N HIS A 4 -6.16 0.76 58.39
CA HIS A 4 -7.18 0.41 57.39
C HIS A 4 -6.99 1.17 56.07
N LEU A 5 -6.43 2.39 56.12
CA LEU A 5 -6.15 3.18 54.92
C LEU A 5 -4.97 2.62 54.11
N THR A 6 -3.98 2.00 54.77
CA THR A 6 -2.83 1.38 54.08
C THR A 6 -3.22 0.10 53.35
N LEU A 7 -4.08 -0.75 53.93
CA LEU A 7 -4.62 -1.92 53.23
C LEU A 7 -5.45 -1.54 52.01
N SER A 8 -6.30 -0.50 52.12
CA SER A 8 -7.10 -0.04 50.98
C SER A 8 -6.22 0.51 49.84
N MET A 9 -5.13 1.20 50.17
CA MET A 9 -4.17 1.68 49.17
C MET A 9 -3.38 0.55 48.52
N MET A 10 -2.96 -0.47 49.29
CA MET A 10 -2.27 -1.64 48.74
C MET A 10 -3.18 -2.45 47.82
N ILE A 11 -4.45 -2.65 48.19
CA ILE A 11 -5.45 -3.31 47.34
C ILE A 11 -5.67 -2.50 46.05
N TYR A 12 -5.77 -1.18 46.14
CA TYR A 12 -5.93 -0.32 44.97
C TYR A 12 -4.71 -0.39 44.03
N VAL A 13 -3.49 -0.32 44.57
CA VAL A 13 -2.24 -0.42 43.77
C VAL A 13 -2.14 -1.80 43.10
N VAL A 14 -2.48 -2.87 43.81
CA VAL A 14 -2.49 -4.23 43.24
C VAL A 14 -3.56 -4.36 42.15
N LEU A 15 -4.76 -3.83 42.36
CA LEU A 15 -5.83 -3.85 41.34
C LEU A 15 -5.42 -3.06 40.09
N VAL A 16 -4.86 -1.86 40.23
CA VAL A 16 -4.38 -1.07 39.09
C VAL A 16 -3.24 -1.80 38.36
N ALA A 17 -2.30 -2.41 39.09
CA ALA A 17 -1.24 -3.21 38.49
C ALA A 17 -1.82 -4.39 37.70
N VAL A 18 -2.73 -5.17 38.28
CA VAL A 18 -3.39 -6.29 37.59
C VAL A 18 -4.11 -5.82 36.32
N LEU A 19 -4.79 -4.67 36.34
CA LEU A 19 -5.44 -4.11 35.16
C LEU A 19 -4.45 -3.64 34.08
N VAL A 20 -3.28 -3.10 34.46
CA VAL A 20 -2.23 -2.67 33.53
C VAL A 20 -1.47 -3.87 32.93
N PHE A 21 -1.24 -4.92 33.72
CA PHE A 21 -0.49 -6.11 33.30
C PHE A 21 -1.37 -7.20 32.66
N ASN A 22 -2.70 -7.13 32.76
CA ASN A 22 -3.64 -8.03 32.05
C ASN A 22 -4.15 -7.43 30.73
N THR A 23 -3.44 -6.49 30.11
CA THR A 23 -3.74 -6.20 28.70
C THR A 23 -3.37 -7.42 27.88
N PRO A 24 -4.31 -8.05 27.14
CA PRO A 24 -3.94 -9.07 26.19
C PRO A 24 -2.93 -8.45 25.23
N GLU A 25 -1.75 -9.04 25.19
CA GLU A 25 -0.77 -8.90 24.12
C GLU A 25 -1.49 -8.94 22.77
N VAL A 26 -1.79 -7.77 22.22
CA VAL A 26 -2.26 -7.67 20.85
C VAL A 26 -1.11 -8.17 20.00
N SER A 27 -1.22 -9.42 19.58
CA SER A 27 -0.30 -10.04 18.64
C SER A 27 -0.46 -9.28 17.34
N THR A 28 0.38 -8.28 17.12
CA THR A 28 0.64 -7.77 15.77
C THR A 28 1.41 -8.86 15.03
N ASP A 29 0.70 -9.87 14.53
CA ASP A 29 1.19 -10.68 13.43
C ASP A 29 1.11 -9.82 12.16
N MET A 30 2.26 -9.36 11.67
CA MET A 30 2.47 -9.15 10.24
C MET A 30 3.89 -9.60 9.89
N GLY A 31 4.05 -10.92 9.70
CA GLY A 31 4.95 -11.50 8.70
C GLY A 31 6.31 -11.99 9.19
N GLN A 32 6.44 -13.31 9.38
CA GLN A 32 7.72 -14.00 9.19
C GLN A 32 8.27 -13.70 7.78
N GLY A 33 9.42 -13.01 7.72
CA GLY A 33 10.28 -12.93 6.54
C GLY A 33 11.60 -13.64 6.82
N ASN A 34 11.66 -14.92 6.48
CA ASN A 34 12.82 -15.79 6.57
C ASN A 34 13.83 -15.50 5.45
N ASN A 35 14.76 -14.56 5.66
CA ASN A 35 15.82 -14.29 4.69
C ASN A 35 17.20 -14.42 5.34
N ALA A 36 17.79 -15.60 5.19
CA ALA A 36 19.22 -15.77 5.32
C ALA A 36 19.95 -14.80 4.38
N SER A 37 20.97 -14.10 4.86
CA SER A 37 21.97 -13.46 4.00
C SER A 37 23.34 -13.63 4.65
N PRO A 38 24.28 -14.33 4.00
CA PRO A 38 25.64 -14.41 4.48
C PRO A 38 26.39 -13.10 4.16
N ALA A 39 27.18 -12.65 5.15
CA ALA A 39 28.31 -11.72 5.11
C ALA A 39 28.44 -10.74 3.92
N LEU A 40 28.26 -9.43 4.18
CA LEU A 40 28.75 -8.35 3.30
C LEU A 40 30.03 -7.72 3.87
N ARG A 41 31.08 -7.68 3.03
CA ARG A 41 32.37 -7.01 3.27
C ARG A 41 32.25 -5.51 2.94
N PHE A 42 32.92 -4.68 3.73
CA PHE A 42 33.04 -3.21 3.60
C PHE A 42 33.67 -2.82 2.24
N GLY A 43 32.83 -2.47 1.25
CA GLY A 43 33.30 -2.01 -0.08
C GLY A 43 32.22 -1.69 -1.14
N GLN A 44 30.94 -1.99 -0.90
CA GLN A 44 29.85 -1.75 -1.87
C GLN A 44 28.75 -0.83 -1.31
N LEU A 45 29.09 0.40 -0.92
CA LEU A 45 28.09 1.42 -0.57
C LEU A 45 27.54 2.13 -1.83
N ASN A 46 27.28 1.37 -2.90
CA ASN A 46 26.51 1.84 -4.05
C ASN A 46 25.32 0.89 -4.25
N ASN A 47 24.26 1.18 -3.50
CA ASN A 47 22.88 0.82 -3.80
C ASN A 47 22.40 -0.60 -3.40
N ALA A 48 22.44 -0.90 -2.09
CA ALA A 48 21.72 -2.02 -1.49
C ALA A 48 20.38 -1.59 -0.83
N ILE A 49 19.63 -0.66 -1.45
CA ILE A 49 18.20 -0.52 -1.14
C ILE A 49 17.48 -1.52 -2.06
N ALA A 50 17.41 -2.78 -1.63
CA ALA A 50 16.47 -3.70 -2.25
C ALA A 50 15.08 -3.01 -2.20
N PRO A 51 14.42 -2.76 -3.35
CA PRO A 51 13.17 -2.03 -3.36
C PRO A 51 12.19 -2.84 -2.52
N ARG A 52 11.82 -2.28 -1.38
CA ARG A 52 10.77 -2.84 -0.54
C ARG A 52 9.52 -2.89 -1.41
N ASN A 53 8.88 -4.04 -1.43
CA ASN A 53 7.71 -4.30 -2.25
C ASN A 53 6.49 -4.42 -1.34
N ARG A 54 5.36 -3.85 -1.77
CA ARG A 54 4.04 -3.96 -1.13
C ARG A 54 3.18 -4.91 -1.93
N THR A 55 2.52 -5.83 -1.24
CA THR A 55 1.50 -6.69 -1.83
C THR A 55 0.20 -5.89 -1.94
N CYS A 56 -0.41 -5.90 -3.13
CA CYS A 56 -1.69 -5.24 -3.35
C CYS A 56 -2.85 -6.03 -2.70
N PRO A 57 -4.05 -5.43 -2.56
CA PRO A 57 -5.17 -6.08 -1.86
C PRO A 57 -5.61 -7.42 -2.45
N ASP A 58 -5.29 -7.70 -3.72
CA ASP A 58 -5.55 -8.97 -4.39
C ASP A 58 -4.59 -10.11 -4.01
N ARG A 59 -3.52 -9.84 -3.25
CA ARG A 59 -2.46 -10.79 -2.88
C ARG A 59 -1.73 -11.46 -4.06
N ARG A 60 -2.01 -11.02 -5.29
CA ARG A 60 -1.44 -11.56 -6.54
C ARG A 60 -0.51 -10.55 -7.21
N SER A 61 -0.81 -9.26 -7.04
CA SER A 61 -0.02 -8.18 -7.61
C SER A 61 0.88 -7.57 -6.54
N THR A 62 2.12 -7.27 -6.91
CA THR A 62 3.10 -6.69 -5.99
C THR A 62 3.72 -5.47 -6.64
N CYS A 63 3.66 -4.33 -5.94
CA CYS A 63 4.24 -3.07 -6.38
C CYS A 63 5.42 -2.68 -5.50
N ARG A 64 6.25 -1.74 -5.94
CA ARG A 64 7.28 -1.14 -5.05
C ARG A 64 6.62 -0.26 -3.98
N LEU A 65 7.28 -0.02 -2.85
CA LEU A 65 6.76 0.86 -1.79
C LEU A 65 6.47 2.27 -2.30
N ASN A 66 7.28 2.79 -3.23
CA ASN A 66 7.09 4.10 -3.85
C ASN A 66 6.04 4.11 -4.98
N GLN A 67 5.35 2.98 -5.20
CA GLN A 67 4.29 2.84 -6.18
C GLN A 67 2.94 2.67 -5.50
N THR A 68 1.86 2.98 -6.21
CA THR A 68 0.49 2.80 -5.72
C THR A 68 -0.22 1.68 -6.46
N CYS A 69 -0.86 0.77 -5.72
CA CYS A 69 -1.72 -0.27 -6.26
C CYS A 69 -3.04 0.35 -6.72
N CYS A 70 -3.33 0.29 -8.01
CA CYS A 70 -4.60 0.70 -8.58
C CYS A 70 -5.35 -0.50 -9.17
N PRO A 71 -6.68 -0.59 -8.98
CA PRO A 71 -7.49 -1.64 -9.58
C PRO A 71 -7.53 -1.47 -11.10
N LEU A 72 -7.47 -2.58 -11.83
CA LEU A 72 -7.56 -2.60 -13.29
C LEU A 72 -9.01 -2.73 -13.76
N PRO A 73 -9.32 -2.37 -15.02
CA PRO A 73 -10.65 -2.58 -15.60
C PRO A 73 -11.00 -4.06 -15.68
N ILE A 74 -10.00 -4.90 -15.95
CA ILE A 74 -10.14 -6.36 -15.94
C ILE A 74 -9.37 -6.86 -14.72
N HIS A 75 -10.09 -7.46 -13.77
CA HIS A 75 -9.62 -8.11 -12.55
C HIS A 75 -8.10 -8.02 -12.23
N GLY A 76 -7.79 -7.51 -11.04
CA GLY A 76 -6.43 -7.45 -10.52
C GLY A 76 -6.00 -6.02 -10.24
N TYR A 77 -4.70 -5.85 -9.97
CA TYR A 77 -4.10 -4.57 -9.63
C TYR A 77 -2.86 -4.31 -10.47
N GLY A 78 -2.53 -3.04 -10.63
CA GLY A 78 -1.31 -2.59 -11.28
C GLY A 78 -0.69 -1.45 -10.51
N CYS A 79 0.53 -1.12 -10.89
CA CYS A 79 1.39 -0.24 -10.14
C CYS A 79 1.49 1.11 -10.84
N CYS A 80 1.05 2.15 -10.13
CA CYS A 80 1.30 3.52 -10.51
C CYS A 80 2.67 3.97 -10.03
N PRO A 81 3.45 4.68 -10.86
CA PRO A 81 4.80 5.11 -10.52
C PRO A 81 4.84 6.18 -9.42
N PHE A 82 3.69 6.75 -9.04
CA PHE A 82 3.60 7.76 -8.00
C PHE A 82 3.21 7.14 -6.65
N PRO A 83 3.83 7.57 -5.54
CA PRO A 83 3.35 7.25 -4.21
C PRO A 83 2.06 8.02 -3.94
N ASN A 84 1.12 7.40 -3.22
CA ASN A 84 -0.18 7.97 -2.87
C ASN A 84 -0.94 8.54 -4.10
N ALA A 85 -0.89 7.83 -5.22
CA ALA A 85 -1.56 8.21 -6.45
C ALA A 85 -3.09 8.09 -6.31
N THR A 86 -3.83 8.98 -6.97
CA THR A 86 -5.27 8.83 -7.18
C THR A 86 -5.51 7.92 -8.37
N CYS A 87 -6.22 6.80 -8.18
CA CYS A 87 -6.62 5.92 -9.28
C CYS A 87 -7.86 6.52 -9.97
N CYS A 88 -7.80 6.69 -11.29
CA CYS A 88 -8.93 7.20 -12.07
C CYS A 88 -10.04 6.14 -12.21
N SER A 89 -11.28 6.57 -12.45
CA SER A 89 -12.43 5.65 -12.66
C SER A 89 -12.31 4.82 -13.93
N ASP A 90 -11.51 5.24 -14.90
CA ASP A 90 -11.17 4.47 -16.09
C ASP A 90 -10.25 3.27 -15.80
N ARG A 91 -9.67 3.21 -14.59
CA ARG A 91 -8.79 2.13 -14.09
C ARG A 91 -7.53 1.90 -14.94
N LEU A 92 -7.26 2.82 -15.87
CA LEU A 92 -6.13 2.77 -16.80
C LEU A 92 -5.15 3.91 -16.52
N HIS A 93 -5.66 5.06 -16.06
CA HIS A 93 -4.87 6.21 -15.71
C HIS A 93 -4.75 6.37 -14.19
N CYS A 94 -3.66 6.99 -13.78
CA CYS A 94 -3.51 7.43 -12.41
C CYS A 94 -2.81 8.77 -12.32
N CYS A 95 -3.23 9.50 -11.30
CA CYS A 95 -2.84 10.88 -11.07
C CYS A 95 -2.00 11.00 -9.80
N PRO A 96 -1.05 11.94 -9.75
CA PRO A 96 -0.21 12.15 -8.57
C PRO A 96 -1.03 12.58 -7.35
N TYR A 97 -0.40 12.54 -6.17
CA TYR A 97 -1.02 12.96 -4.92
C TYR A 97 -1.63 14.38 -5.03
N LYS A 98 -2.80 14.59 -4.41
CA LYS A 98 -3.59 15.85 -4.41
C LYS A 98 -4.08 16.32 -5.78
N THR A 99 -4.24 15.40 -6.73
CA THR A 99 -4.91 15.68 -8.00
C THR A 99 -6.11 14.77 -8.20
N TYR A 100 -7.09 15.25 -8.97
CA TYR A 100 -8.28 14.52 -9.36
C TYR A 100 -8.25 14.21 -10.85
N CYS A 101 -8.98 13.17 -11.23
CA CYS A 101 -9.06 12.73 -12.61
C CYS A 101 -10.29 13.37 -13.28
N ASP A 102 -10.05 14.10 -14.37
CA ASP A 102 -11.08 14.56 -15.30
C ASP A 102 -11.61 13.35 -16.11
N PRO A 103 -12.88 13.30 -16.55
CA PRO A 103 -13.42 12.27 -17.46
C PRO A 103 -12.56 11.90 -18.67
N TYR A 104 -11.66 12.79 -19.11
CA TYR A 104 -10.71 12.54 -20.20
C TYR A 104 -9.39 11.88 -19.75
N GLY A 105 -9.26 11.44 -18.49
CA GLY A 105 -8.03 10.83 -17.96
C GLY A 105 -6.92 11.86 -17.66
N ARG A 106 -7.27 13.14 -17.55
CA ARG A 106 -6.33 14.22 -17.23
C ARG A 106 -6.28 14.48 -15.74
N CYS A 107 -5.08 14.75 -15.23
CA CYS A 107 -4.88 15.07 -13.82
C CYS A 107 -5.02 16.57 -13.61
N VAL A 108 -5.99 16.97 -12.80
CA VAL A 108 -6.25 18.38 -12.46
C VAL A 108 -5.95 18.59 -10.97
N ASN A 109 -5.28 19.69 -10.64
CA ASN A 109 -4.99 20.04 -9.26
C ASN A 109 -6.19 20.71 -8.59
N MET A 110 -6.35 20.53 -7.27
CA MET A 110 -7.37 21.23 -6.49
C MET A 110 -7.23 22.77 -6.55
N ASP A 111 -6.02 23.28 -6.80
CA ASP A 111 -5.72 24.70 -6.97
C ASP A 111 -6.11 25.26 -8.36
N LYS A 112 -6.73 24.44 -9.24
CA LYS A 112 -7.05 24.78 -10.64
C LYS A 112 -5.84 25.14 -11.51
N THR A 113 -4.62 25.08 -10.98
CA THR A 113 -3.39 25.14 -11.74
C THR A 113 -3.23 23.84 -12.54
N LEU A 114 -3.48 23.95 -13.85
CA LEU A 114 -3.30 22.87 -14.82
C LEU A 114 -1.84 22.42 -14.74
N HIS A 115 -1.58 21.28 -14.13
CA HIS A 115 -0.32 20.60 -14.38
C HIS A 115 -0.37 20.10 -15.83
N PRO A 116 0.75 20.04 -16.56
CA PRO A 116 0.76 19.43 -17.88
C PRO A 116 0.10 18.06 -17.80
N PRO A 117 -0.68 17.63 -18.81
CA PRO A 117 -1.43 16.39 -18.76
C PRO A 117 -0.47 15.23 -18.55
N LEU A 118 -0.34 14.77 -17.30
CA LEU A 118 0.45 13.62 -16.91
C LEU A 118 -0.42 12.39 -17.12
N ASN A 119 -0.58 11.99 -18.38
CA ASN A 119 -1.22 10.73 -18.74
C ASN A 119 -0.29 9.56 -18.35
N LYS A 120 -0.31 9.16 -17.07
CA LYS A 120 0.46 7.98 -16.64
C LYS A 120 -0.44 6.76 -16.55
N VAL A 121 -0.09 5.75 -17.35
CA VAL A 121 -0.77 4.46 -17.41
C VAL A 121 -0.39 3.62 -16.20
N VAL A 122 -1.36 2.91 -15.65
CA VAL A 122 -1.15 1.89 -14.61
C VAL A 122 -0.33 0.76 -15.22
N TYR A 123 0.89 0.52 -14.73
CA TYR A 123 1.73 -0.59 -15.20
C TYR A 123 1.43 -1.85 -14.39
N GLY A 124 0.78 -2.84 -15.01
CA GLY A 124 0.53 -4.16 -14.42
C GLY A 124 0.60 -5.25 -15.50
N THR A 125 0.19 -6.47 -15.17
CA THR A 125 0.05 -7.61 -16.12
C THR A 125 -0.80 -7.30 -17.36
N LEU A 126 -1.43 -6.12 -17.42
CA LEU A 126 -2.01 -5.44 -18.58
C LEU A 126 -1.25 -5.62 -19.90
N ARG A 127 0.08 -5.68 -19.94
CA ARG A 127 0.77 -5.89 -21.23
C ARG A 127 0.41 -7.23 -21.89
N LYS A 128 0.12 -8.27 -21.09
CA LYS A 128 -0.35 -9.57 -21.59
C LYS A 128 -1.87 -9.59 -21.80
N GLN A 129 -2.62 -8.78 -21.04
CA GLN A 129 -4.08 -8.74 -21.03
C GLN A 129 -4.71 -7.79 -22.07
N MET A 130 -4.10 -6.64 -22.37
CA MET A 130 -4.51 -5.76 -23.47
C MET A 130 -4.38 -6.44 -24.83
N LEU A 131 -3.41 -7.34 -25.00
CA LEU A 131 -3.30 -8.18 -26.20
C LEU A 131 -4.45 -9.20 -26.30
N LEU A 132 -4.87 -9.77 -25.16
CA LEU A 132 -5.99 -10.72 -25.11
C LEU A 132 -7.36 -10.05 -25.26
N GLU A 133 -7.56 -8.83 -24.76
CA GLU A 133 -8.81 -8.07 -24.94
C GLU A 133 -8.96 -7.49 -26.34
N LYS A 134 -7.86 -7.05 -26.98
CA LYS A 134 -7.89 -6.78 -28.43
C LYS A 134 -8.34 -8.02 -29.21
N ALA A 135 -7.89 -9.21 -28.82
CA ALA A 135 -8.33 -10.46 -29.46
C ALA A 135 -9.82 -10.78 -29.19
N LYS A 136 -10.36 -10.43 -28.00
CA LYS A 136 -11.79 -10.63 -27.68
C LYS A 136 -12.72 -9.62 -28.36
N ASN A 137 -12.33 -8.35 -28.45
CA ASN A 137 -13.11 -7.32 -29.16
C ASN A 137 -13.08 -7.51 -30.69
N VAL A 138 -12.09 -8.25 -31.22
CA VAL A 138 -12.08 -8.72 -32.61
C VAL A 138 -12.97 -9.97 -32.80
N ALA A 139 -13.15 -10.78 -31.76
CA ALA A 139 -13.99 -11.99 -31.80
C ALA A 139 -15.50 -11.74 -31.57
N GLY A 140 -15.90 -10.52 -31.19
CA GLY A 140 -17.29 -10.14 -30.90
C GLY A 140 -18.00 -9.31 -31.98
N VAL A 141 -17.35 -9.05 -33.13
CA VAL A 141 -18.02 -8.52 -34.33
C VAL A 141 -18.26 -9.68 -35.30
N LYS A 142 -19.20 -10.56 -34.95
CA LYS A 142 -19.91 -11.39 -35.93
C LYS A 142 -21.21 -11.95 -35.36
#